data_AF-A0A7V9T6H6-F1
#
_entry.id   AF-A0A7V9T6H6-F1
#
_cell.length_a   1.000
_cell.length_b   1.000
_cell.length_c   1.000
_cell.angle_alpha   90.00
_cell.angle_beta   90.00
_cell.angle_gamma   90.00
#
_symmetry.space_group_name_H-M   'P 1'
#
loop_
_entity.id
_entity.type
_entity.pdbx_description
1 polymer ?
#
loop_
_entity_poly.entity_id
_entity_poly.type
_entity_poly.pdbx_seq_one_letter_code
_entity_poly.pdbx_strand_id
1 'polypeptide(L)' 'MREAHDDRPDSLVAGDRLLSGDDVRAVGFTTAFRGYRMADVDTLLARLAAELDQRDGRRREPGTSPVPDVTGDQGAG' A
#
# COMPACT_ATOMS: atom_id res chain seq x y z
N MET A 1 -3.03 -18.60 -32.54
CA MET A 1 -2.19 -17.42 -32.29
C MET A 1 -2.30 -17.10 -30.82
N ARG A 2 -1.20 -17.08 -30.06
CA ARG A 2 -1.23 -16.65 -28.66
C ARG A 2 -1.23 -15.13 -28.73
N GLU A 3 -2.33 -14.50 -28.34
CA GLU A 3 -2.33 -13.06 -28.06
C GLU A 3 -1.32 -12.89 -26.93
N ALA A 4 -0.08 -12.58 -27.28
CA ALA A 4 0.86 -11.97 -26.36
C ALA A 4 0.17 -10.67 -25.96
N HIS A 5 -0.52 -10.71 -24.81
CA HIS A 5 -0.82 -9.49 -24.10
C HIS A 5 0.56 -8.89 -23.87
N ASP A 6 0.83 -7.80 -24.58
CA ASP A 6 2.06 -7.03 -24.42
C ASP A 6 2.11 -6.71 -22.92
N ASP A 7 3.00 -7.37 -22.19
CA ASP A 7 3.29 -7.19 -20.76
C ASP A 7 3.86 -5.78 -20.49
N ARG A 8 3.63 -4.83 -21.40
CA ARG A 8 3.68 -3.42 -21.07
C ARG A 8 2.54 -3.16 -20.09
N PRO A 9 2.85 -2.85 -18.82
CA PRO A 9 1.81 -2.39 -17.93
C PRO A 9 1.32 -1.06 -18.50
N ASP A 10 0.21 -1.08 -19.25
CA ASP A 10 -0.70 0.08 -19.34
C ASP A 10 -1.23 0.44 -17.94
N SER A 11 -0.98 -0.41 -16.94
CA SER A 11 -1.08 -0.10 -15.53
C SER A 11 -0.12 1.05 -15.21
N LEU A 12 -0.69 2.25 -15.06
CA LEU A 12 -0.08 3.49 -14.55
C LEU A 12 0.44 3.36 -13.09
N VAL A 13 0.98 2.20 -12.73
CA VAL A 13 1.62 1.91 -11.46
C VAL A 13 2.87 2.78 -11.43
N ALA A 14 3.00 3.57 -10.36
CA ALA A 14 4.04 4.58 -10.26
C ALA A 14 5.44 3.96 -10.43
N GLY A 15 6.10 4.21 -11.57
CA GLY A 15 7.40 3.61 -11.89
C GLY A 15 8.60 4.34 -11.29
N ASP A 16 8.41 5.57 -10.82
CA ASP A 16 9.49 6.47 -10.37
C ASP A 16 9.38 6.84 -8.88
N ARG A 17 8.30 6.44 -8.20
CA ARG A 17 8.06 6.72 -6.78
C ARG A 17 7.59 5.47 -6.04
N LEU A 18 7.68 5.52 -4.72
CA LEU A 18 7.12 4.46 -3.87
C LEU A 18 5.60 4.36 -4.13
N LEU A 19 5.13 3.13 -4.26
CA LEU A 19 3.73 2.84 -4.53
C LEU A 19 2.84 3.23 -3.35
N SER A 20 1.83 4.07 -3.60
CA SER A 20 0.82 4.46 -2.61
C SER A 20 -0.51 3.71 -2.82
N GLY A 21 -1.42 3.81 -1.85
CA GLY A 21 -2.75 3.18 -1.95
C GLY A 21 -3.58 3.73 -3.11
N ASP A 22 -3.46 5.03 -3.41
CA ASP A 22 -4.14 5.64 -4.56
C ASP A 22 -3.64 5.11 -5.90
N ASP A 23 -2.34 4.79 -6.00
CA ASP A 23 -1.77 4.22 -7.21
C ASP A 23 -2.36 2.83 -7.49
N VAL A 24 -2.57 2.01 -6.45
CA VAL A 24 -3.19 0.68 -6.58
C VAL A 24 -4.66 0.77 -6.97
N ARG A 25 -5.41 1.73 -6.42
CA ARG A 25 -6.83 1.96 -6.78
C ARG A 25 -7.00 2.44 -8.22
N ALA A 26 -6.00 3.12 -8.78
CA ALA A 26 -6.02 3.62 -10.14
C ALA A 26 -5.70 2.54 -11.20
N VAL A 27 -5.26 1.35 -10.80
CA VAL A 27 -4.91 0.28 -11.75
C VAL A 27 -6.17 -0.37 -12.32
N GLY A 28 -6.32 -0.29 -13.64
CA GLY A 28 -7.28 -1.11 -14.39
C GLY A 28 -6.59 -2.36 -14.95
N PHE A 29 -7.19 -3.53 -14.74
CA PHE A 29 -6.74 -4.79 -15.34
C PHE A 29 -7.68 -5.22 -16.48
N THR A 30 -7.12 -5.63 -17.62
CA THR A 30 -7.90 -6.19 -18.73
C THR A 30 -8.29 -7.65 -18.43
N THR A 31 -9.57 -7.98 -18.58
CA THR A 31 -10.10 -9.33 -18.32
C THR A 31 -9.67 -10.33 -19.40
N ALA A 32 -8.97 -11.41 -19.01
CA ALA A 32 -8.67 -12.55 -19.87
C ALA A 32 -9.58 -13.77 -19.56
N PHE A 33 -9.91 -14.55 -20.60
CA PHE A 33 -10.93 -15.62 -20.58
C PHE A 33 -10.62 -16.81 -19.63
N ARG A 34 -9.36 -16.96 -19.20
CA ARG A 34 -8.95 -17.82 -18.09
C ARG A 34 -8.19 -16.95 -17.08
N GLY A 35 -8.92 -16.43 -16.09
CA GLY A 35 -8.38 -15.49 -15.12
C GLY A 35 -8.95 -15.69 -13.72
N TYR A 36 -8.30 -15.05 -12.76
CA TYR A 36 -8.83 -14.89 -11.41
C TYR A 36 -10.20 -14.18 -11.45
N ARG A 37 -11.07 -14.49 -10.48
CA ARG A 37 -12.36 -13.78 -10.38
C ARG A 37 -12.09 -12.31 -10.08
N MET A 38 -12.72 -11.41 -10.83
CA MET A 38 -12.57 -9.96 -10.64
C MET A 38 -12.85 -9.55 -9.19
N ALA A 39 -13.87 -10.13 -8.55
CA ALA A 39 -14.18 -9.84 -7.15
C ALA A 39 -13.04 -10.23 -6.16
N ASP A 40 -12.33 -11.33 -6.42
CA ASP A 40 -11.20 -11.76 -5.57
C ASP A 40 -10.00 -10.82 -5.77
N VAL A 41 -9.77 -10.40 -7.02
CA VAL A 41 -8.73 -9.43 -7.36
C VAL A 41 -9.05 -8.07 -6.74
N ASP A 42 -10.28 -7.58 -6.87
CA ASP A 42 -10.73 -6.32 -6.28
C ASP A 42 -10.58 -6.32 -4.75
N THR A 43 -10.94 -7.44 -4.10
CA THR A 43 -10.79 -7.60 -2.65
C THR A 43 -9.33 -7.55 -2.24
N LEU A 44 -8.45 -8.22 -2.99
CA LEU A 44 -7.01 -8.23 -2.73
C LEU A 44 -6.41 -6.83 -2.94
N LEU A 45 -6.77 -6.13 -4.02
CA LEU A 45 -6.29 -4.78 -4.32
C LEU A 45 -6.77 -3.77 -3.28
N ALA A 46 -8.02 -3.86 -2.82
CA ALA A 46 -8.56 -3.00 -1.78
C ALA A 46 -7.79 -3.18 -0.46
N ARG A 47 -7.50 -4.43 -0.08
CA ARG A 47 -6.68 -4.71 1.10
C ARG A 47 -5.26 -4.17 0.93
N LEU A 48 -4.64 -4.38 -0.23
CA LEU A 48 -3.30 -3.88 -0.52
C LEU A 48 -3.23 -2.35 -0.43
N ALA A 49 -4.20 -1.65 -0.99
CA ALA A 49 -4.27 -0.20 -0.91
C ALA A 49 -4.35 0.29 0.55
N ALA A 50 -5.18 -0.37 1.38
CA ALA A 50 -5.26 -0.04 2.80
C ALA A 50 -3.93 -0.28 3.55
N GLU A 51 -3.21 -1.37 3.23
CA GLU A 51 -1.89 -1.63 3.82
C GLU A 51 -0.84 -0.57 3.42
N LEU A 52 -0.90 -0.07 2.18
CA LEU A 52 -0.02 1.01 1.71
C LEU A 52 -0.34 2.33 2.41
N ASP A 53 -1.61 2.69 2.57
CA ASP A 53 -2.02 3.91 3.28
C ASP A 53 -1.48 3.92 4.73
N GLN A 54 -1.49 2.77 5.41
CA GLN A 54 -0.95 2.64 6.77
C GLN A 54 0.58 2.81 6.82
N ARG A 55 1.29 2.30 5.80
CA ARG A 55 2.75 2.46 5.69
C ARG A 55 3.13 3.91 5.38
N ASP A 56 2.39 4.55 4.48
CA ASP A 56 2.58 5.95 4.11
C ASP A 56 2.25 6.88 5.29
N GLY A 57 1.17 6.59 6.02
CA GLY A 57 0.84 7.24 7.29
C GLY A 57 2.03 7.18 8.24
N ARG A 58 2.49 5.98 8.60
CA ARG A 58 3.65 5.76 9.50
C ARG A 58 4.93 6.48 9.04
N ARG A 59 5.20 6.51 7.74
CA ARG A 59 6.37 7.22 7.18
C ARG A 59 6.23 8.73 7.29
N ARG A 60 5.00 9.23 7.11
CA ARG A 60 4.69 10.65 7.20
C ARG A 60 4.59 11.14 8.63
N GLU A 61 4.33 10.26 9.60
CA GLU A 61 4.38 10.60 11.03
C GLU A 61 5.83 10.89 11.45
N PRO A 62 6.15 12.15 11.80
CA PRO A 62 7.47 12.46 12.32
C PRO A 62 7.57 11.95 13.77
N GLY A 63 8.24 10.81 13.95
CA GLY A 63 8.96 10.46 15.18
C GLY A 63 8.26 10.69 16.53
N THR A 64 7.01 10.26 16.71
CA THR A 64 6.45 10.11 18.06
C THR A 64 7.04 8.86 18.69
N SER A 65 8.28 8.97 19.18
CA SER A 65 8.82 8.01 20.12
C SER A 65 8.07 8.24 21.44
N PRO A 66 7.40 7.23 22.02
CA PRO A 66 6.83 7.38 23.34
C PRO A 66 8.00 7.60 24.29
N VAL A 67 8.21 8.85 24.73
CA VAL A 67 9.15 9.14 25.80
C VAL A 67 8.62 8.41 27.04
N PRO A 68 9.35 7.43 27.60
CA PRO A 68 8.98 6.91 28.91
C PRO A 68 9.17 8.06 29.89
N ASP A 69 8.09 8.44 30.56
CA ASP A 69 8.12 9.33 31.71
C ASP A 69 8.99 8.66 32.79
N VAL A 70 10.28 8.98 32.80
CA VAL A 70 11.12 8.75 33.96
C VAL A 70 10.76 9.85 34.95
N THR A 71 9.66 9.64 35.69
CA THR A 71 9.44 10.35 36.95
C THR A 71 10.65 10.01 37.84
N GLY A 72 11.62 10.92 37.81
CA GLY A 72 12.74 10.93 38.72
C GLY A 72 12.22 11.05 40.13
N ASP A 73 12.67 10.11 40.96
CA ASP A 73 13.31 10.44 42.24
C ASP A 73 12.98 11.84 42.77
N GLN A 74 12.03 11.90 43.69
CA GLN A 74 12.09 12.89 44.76
C GLN A 74 12.04 12.14 46.09
N GLY A 75 13.21 11.65 46.50
CA GLY A 75 13.52 11.59 47.91
C GLY A 75 13.51 13.01 48.49
N ALA A 76 12.66 13.24 49.47
CA ALA A 76 12.85 14.28 50.47
C ALA A 76 12.54 13.63 51.82
N GLY A 77 13.59 13.44 52.60
CA GLY A 77 13.52 12.99 54.00
C GLY A 77 13.14 14.10 54.95
#